data_AF-R5MNI9-F1
#
_entry.id   AF-R5MNI9-F1
#
_cell.length_a   1.000
_cell.length_b   1.000
_cell.length_c   1.000
_cell.angle_alpha   90.00
_cell.angle_beta   90.00
_cell.angle_gamma   90.00
#
_symmetry.space_group_name_H-M   'P 1'
#
loop_
_entity.id
_entity.type
_entity.pdbx_description
1 polymer ?
#
loop_
_entity_poly.entity_id
_entity_poly.type
_entity_poly.pdbx_seq_one_letter_code
_entity_poly.pdbx_strand_id
1 'polypeptide(L)'
;MDPKKEIVFIVNPISGTHGKEFILHQIEKRLDHTLYNYTIRKTEYAGHAIEIARQAAEEKKDIVVAIGGDGTINEVGRALIHTDTAMGIIPCGSGNGLARHLHIPLEARGAIEVLNQGFIKTIDYGLIDSHPFFCTCGVGFDAFVSLKFADSGKRGLLTYLENTLHESLTYRPETYEIENASGTVRYKAFLIACANASQYGNNAYIAPQASLTDGMMDVTILEPFTVLDVPALSFQLFNKTINQNSRIKTLKEKKITIHRAQEGVFHFDGDPAMGGKDLEVEIISKGLKVIAPQKGKSPIEAFNVLQHFTDFIGSRPITSTITRKHKELLQINHNLLRRLSKRD
;
A
#
# COMPACT_ATOMS: atom_id res chain seq x y z
N MET A 1 -18.22 15.06 34.20
CA MET A 1 -17.30 14.99 33.05
C MET A 1 -17.04 13.52 32.83
N ASP A 2 -17.22 13.03 31.61
CA ASP A 2 -16.80 11.67 31.29
C ASP A 2 -15.30 11.52 31.58
N PRO A 3 -14.84 10.33 32.02
CA PRO A 3 -13.42 10.09 32.22
C PRO A 3 -12.67 10.31 30.91
N LYS A 4 -11.47 10.91 31.02
CA LYS A 4 -10.58 11.05 29.86
C LYS A 4 -10.23 9.67 29.31
N LYS A 5 -10.17 9.58 27.99
CA LYS A 5 -9.73 8.37 27.30
C LYS A 5 -8.20 8.24 27.37
N GLU A 6 -7.72 7.02 27.44
CA GLU A 6 -6.31 6.69 27.59
C GLU A 6 -5.69 6.29 26.25
N ILE A 7 -4.63 7.01 25.83
CA ILE A 7 -3.89 6.74 24.59
C ILE A 7 -2.49 6.20 24.87
N VAL A 8 -2.07 5.18 24.13
CA VAL A 8 -0.67 4.75 24.05
C VAL A 8 -0.12 5.03 22.66
N PHE A 9 0.85 5.94 22.54
CA PHE A 9 1.58 6.18 21.30
C PHE A 9 2.78 5.25 21.20
N ILE A 10 2.82 4.43 20.15
CA ILE A 10 3.93 3.52 19.86
C ILE A 10 4.80 4.13 18.75
N VAL A 11 6.03 4.49 19.10
CA VAL A 11 6.97 5.16 18.20
C VAL A 11 8.02 4.18 17.71
N ASN A 12 8.09 3.98 16.41
CA ASN A 12 9.24 3.32 15.80
C ASN A 12 10.34 4.36 15.52
N PRO A 13 11.45 4.39 16.29
CA PRO A 13 12.46 5.45 16.20
C PRO A 13 13.24 5.42 14.88
N ILE A 14 13.33 4.26 14.21
CA ILE A 14 14.08 4.07 12.95
C ILE A 14 13.20 4.19 11.70
N SER A 15 11.91 4.49 11.84
CA SER A 15 10.98 4.60 10.72
C SER A 15 10.99 5.99 10.08
N GLY A 16 10.85 6.07 8.75
CA GLY A 16 10.49 7.30 8.05
C GLY A 16 11.58 8.36 7.84
N THR A 17 11.18 9.46 7.22
CA THR A 17 12.05 10.61 6.87
C THR A 17 11.81 11.85 7.74
N HIS A 18 10.71 11.89 8.48
CA HIS A 18 10.36 13.01 9.36
C HIS A 18 10.99 12.85 10.75
N GLY A 19 11.51 13.94 11.32
CA GLY A 19 12.06 13.96 12.66
C GLY A 19 11.00 13.58 13.71
N LYS A 20 11.24 12.50 14.47
CA LYS A 20 10.28 12.01 15.47
C LYS A 20 10.00 13.02 16.57
N GLU A 21 10.99 13.83 16.94
CA GLU A 21 10.84 14.91 17.90
C GLU A 21 9.77 15.92 17.48
N PHE A 22 9.68 16.24 16.17
CA PHE A 22 8.63 17.11 15.66
C PHE A 22 7.24 16.52 15.90
N ILE A 23 7.08 15.21 15.67
CA ILE A 23 5.80 14.50 15.88
C ILE A 23 5.43 14.53 17.36
N LEU A 24 6.36 14.19 18.24
CA LEU A 24 6.13 14.23 19.69
C LEU A 24 5.76 15.63 20.17
N HIS A 25 6.44 16.66 19.65
CA HIS A 25 6.08 18.04 19.93
C HIS A 25 4.69 18.42 19.39
N GLN A 26 4.29 17.91 18.22
CA GLN A 26 2.92 18.13 17.73
C GLN A 26 1.88 17.42 18.60
N ILE A 27 2.15 16.21 19.11
CA ILE A 27 1.24 15.50 20.03
C ILE A 27 1.01 16.37 21.26
N GLU A 28 2.06 16.80 21.93
CA GLU A 28 1.94 17.64 23.13
C GLU A 28 1.18 18.94 22.86
N LYS A 29 1.42 19.57 21.69
CA LYS A 29 0.80 20.85 21.36
C LYS A 29 -0.66 20.75 20.90
N ARG A 30 -1.04 19.65 20.24
CA ARG A 30 -2.30 19.57 19.47
C ARG A 30 -3.28 18.53 19.97
N LEU A 31 -2.82 17.51 20.70
CA LEU A 31 -3.74 16.54 21.28
C LEU A 31 -4.71 17.27 22.22
N ASP A 32 -5.99 16.93 22.15
CA ASP A 32 -6.98 17.50 23.05
C ASP A 32 -6.83 16.88 24.46
N HIS A 33 -6.04 17.55 25.29
CA HIS A 33 -5.79 17.14 26.69
C HIS A 33 -7.04 17.22 27.57
N THR A 34 -8.16 17.79 27.11
CA THR A 34 -9.43 17.73 27.83
C THR A 34 -10.13 16.39 27.61
N LEU A 35 -9.87 15.73 26.48
CA LEU A 35 -10.44 14.43 26.11
C LEU A 35 -9.51 13.26 26.43
N TYR A 36 -8.19 13.46 26.35
CA TYR A 36 -7.22 12.39 26.39
C TYR A 36 -6.14 12.58 27.45
N ASN A 37 -5.76 11.48 28.08
CA ASN A 37 -4.43 11.30 28.67
C ASN A 37 -3.61 10.42 27.72
N TYR A 38 -2.29 10.55 27.74
CA TYR A 38 -1.45 9.72 26.89
C TYR A 38 -0.12 9.31 27.52
N THR A 39 0.42 8.22 26.99
CA THR A 39 1.79 7.76 27.23
C THR A 39 2.48 7.50 25.90
N ILE A 40 3.82 7.60 25.89
CA ILE A 40 4.64 7.31 24.70
C ILE A 40 5.55 6.13 25.03
N ARG A 41 5.54 5.13 24.14
CA ARG A 41 6.41 3.94 24.19
C ARG A 41 7.21 3.87 22.89
N LYS A 42 8.53 3.68 22.98
CA LYS A 42 9.39 3.50 21.81
C LYS A 42 9.63 2.01 21.58
N THR A 43 9.60 1.57 20.32
CA THR A 43 10.00 0.20 19.97
C THR A 43 11.52 0.07 20.03
N GLU A 44 12.00 -1.14 20.27
CA GLU A 44 13.44 -1.42 20.45
C GLU A 44 13.96 -2.45 19.44
N TYR A 45 13.09 -3.35 18.99
CA TYR A 45 13.38 -4.41 18.02
C TYR A 45 12.13 -4.68 17.16
N ALA A 46 12.30 -5.43 16.07
CA ALA A 46 11.20 -5.84 15.19
C ALA A 46 10.20 -6.72 15.95
N GLY A 47 8.90 -6.45 15.81
CA GLY A 47 7.86 -7.13 16.59
C GLY A 47 7.54 -6.50 17.95
N HIS A 48 8.37 -5.59 18.48
CA HIS A 48 8.11 -4.97 19.79
C HIS A 48 6.80 -4.14 19.79
N ALA A 49 6.34 -3.60 18.64
CA ALA A 49 5.07 -2.88 18.61
C ALA A 49 3.87 -3.81 18.88
N ILE A 50 3.96 -5.09 18.49
CA ILE A 50 2.94 -6.11 18.78
C ILE A 50 2.79 -6.27 20.30
N GLU A 51 3.91 -6.41 21.00
CA GLU A 51 3.92 -6.61 22.46
C GLU A 51 3.34 -5.41 23.20
N ILE A 52 3.76 -4.19 22.82
CA ILE A 52 3.26 -2.96 23.45
C ILE A 52 1.75 -2.79 23.18
N ALA A 53 1.30 -3.02 21.95
CA ALA A 53 -0.11 -2.88 21.59
C ALA A 53 -0.99 -3.92 22.29
N ARG A 54 -0.54 -5.17 22.37
CA ARG A 54 -1.23 -6.24 23.09
C ARG A 54 -1.33 -5.94 24.59
N GLN A 55 -0.23 -5.49 25.21
CA GLN A 55 -0.24 -5.05 26.61
C GLN A 55 -1.25 -3.92 26.82
N ALA A 56 -1.27 -2.91 25.95
CA ALA A 56 -2.20 -1.80 26.05
C ALA A 56 -3.67 -2.24 25.91
N ALA A 57 -3.96 -3.23 25.05
CA ALA A 57 -5.29 -3.81 24.94
C ALA A 57 -5.70 -4.61 26.19
N GLU A 58 -4.79 -5.40 26.76
CA GLU A 58 -5.00 -6.12 28.03
C GLU A 58 -5.26 -5.15 29.20
N GLU A 59 -4.58 -4.00 29.21
CA GLU A 59 -4.78 -2.88 30.13
C GLU A 59 -6.04 -2.03 29.82
N LYS A 60 -6.83 -2.42 28.82
CA LYS A 60 -8.07 -1.76 28.38
C LYS A 60 -7.89 -0.28 28.02
N LYS A 61 -6.76 0.05 27.38
CA LYS A 61 -6.55 1.39 26.82
C LYS A 61 -7.56 1.66 25.71
N ASP A 62 -8.04 2.90 25.60
CA ASP A 62 -9.05 3.27 24.61
C ASP A 62 -8.47 3.29 23.19
N ILE A 63 -7.24 3.80 23.05
CA ILE A 63 -6.58 3.98 21.75
C ILE A 63 -5.10 3.61 21.83
N VAL A 64 -4.61 2.87 20.84
CA VAL A 64 -3.19 2.66 20.59
C VAL A 64 -2.84 3.28 19.24
N VAL A 65 -1.89 4.20 19.21
CA VAL A 65 -1.51 4.94 18.00
C VAL A 65 -0.17 4.47 17.47
N ALA A 66 -0.15 3.93 16.26
CA ALA A 66 1.08 3.57 15.55
C ALA A 66 1.72 4.82 14.92
N ILE A 67 2.95 5.15 15.33
CA ILE A 67 3.78 6.21 14.75
C ILE A 67 4.92 5.55 13.97
N GLY A 68 4.68 5.27 12.69
CA GLY A 68 5.61 4.49 11.87
C GLY A 68 5.17 4.33 10.42
N GLY A 69 5.88 3.47 9.69
CA GLY A 69 5.48 3.02 8.35
C GLY A 69 4.56 1.80 8.40
N ASP A 70 4.31 1.20 7.24
CA ASP A 70 3.37 0.08 7.08
C ASP A 70 3.68 -1.09 8.04
N GLY A 71 4.95 -1.50 8.21
CA GLY A 71 5.31 -2.55 9.15
C GLY A 71 4.89 -2.27 10.61
N THR A 72 5.09 -1.04 11.10
CA THR A 72 4.65 -0.67 12.47
C THR A 72 3.13 -0.60 12.56
N ILE A 73 2.46 -0.13 11.52
CA ILE A 73 0.99 -0.11 11.44
C ILE A 73 0.45 -1.54 11.46
N ASN A 74 1.06 -2.47 10.74
CA ASN A 74 0.67 -3.87 10.67
C ASN A 74 0.90 -4.59 12.01
N GLU A 75 2.06 -4.38 12.65
CA GLU A 75 2.34 -4.94 13.98
C GLU A 75 1.28 -4.52 15.00
N VAL A 76 0.97 -3.22 15.07
CA VAL A 76 -0.06 -2.69 15.97
C VAL A 76 -1.44 -3.21 15.58
N GLY A 77 -1.80 -3.18 14.30
CA GLY A 77 -3.09 -3.65 13.82
C GLY A 77 -3.34 -5.11 14.19
N ARG A 78 -2.36 -6.00 13.95
CA ARG A 78 -2.45 -7.44 14.24
C ARG A 78 -2.71 -7.69 15.73
N ALA A 79 -2.06 -6.94 16.61
CA ALA A 79 -2.22 -7.06 18.05
C ALA A 79 -3.59 -6.60 18.58
N LEU A 80 -4.29 -5.76 17.82
CA LEU A 80 -5.56 -5.15 18.23
C LEU A 80 -6.79 -5.79 17.56
N ILE A 81 -6.61 -6.80 16.71
CA ILE A 81 -7.70 -7.57 16.11
C ILE A 81 -8.60 -8.15 17.22
N HIS A 82 -9.91 -7.97 17.08
CA HIS A 82 -10.96 -8.41 18.01
C HIS A 82 -10.82 -7.86 19.44
N THR A 83 -10.07 -6.76 19.62
CA THR A 83 -9.99 -6.04 20.89
C THR A 83 -10.94 -4.84 20.92
N ASP A 84 -11.21 -4.31 22.12
CA ASP A 84 -11.99 -3.09 22.27
C ASP A 84 -11.20 -1.79 22.00
N THR A 85 -9.88 -1.88 22.03
CA THR A 85 -8.94 -0.78 21.82
C THR A 85 -8.89 -0.38 20.34
N ALA A 86 -9.11 0.91 20.07
CA ALA A 86 -9.03 1.42 18.71
C ALA A 86 -7.59 1.69 18.28
N MET A 87 -7.27 1.41 17.02
CA MET A 87 -6.00 1.78 16.42
C MET A 87 -6.05 3.21 15.88
N GLY A 88 -5.09 4.04 16.25
CA GLY A 88 -4.78 5.31 15.56
C GLY A 88 -3.54 5.18 14.69
N ILE A 89 -3.39 6.04 13.69
CA ILE A 89 -2.24 6.04 12.79
C ILE A 89 -1.67 7.45 12.64
N ILE A 90 -0.37 7.61 12.89
CA ILE A 90 0.41 8.77 12.46
C ILE A 90 1.46 8.27 11.44
N PRO A 91 1.17 8.43 10.13
CA PRO A 91 1.98 7.82 9.09
C PRO A 91 3.37 8.48 9.01
N CYS A 92 4.41 7.65 9.00
CA CYS A 92 5.79 8.08 8.84
C CYS A 92 6.53 7.32 7.74
N GLY A 93 5.92 6.31 7.13
CA GLY A 93 6.56 5.47 6.12
C GLY A 93 6.59 6.12 4.74
N SER A 94 7.22 5.42 3.79
CA SER A 94 7.13 5.78 2.37
C SER A 94 5.79 5.35 1.77
N GLY A 95 5.29 4.13 2.06
CA GLY A 95 4.06 3.58 1.49
C GLY A 95 2.78 4.17 2.10
N ASN A 96 2.55 3.89 3.38
CA ASN A 96 1.39 4.29 4.18
C ASN A 96 0.05 3.81 3.58
N GLY A 97 0.00 2.56 3.12
CA GLY A 97 -1.14 2.00 2.37
C GLY A 97 -2.46 2.12 3.10
N LEU A 98 -2.53 1.63 4.35
CA LEU A 98 -3.75 1.66 5.15
C LEU A 98 -4.17 3.10 5.49
N ALA A 99 -3.22 3.96 5.87
CA ALA A 99 -3.49 5.36 6.17
C ALA A 99 -4.09 6.10 4.96
N ARG A 100 -3.52 5.90 3.77
CA ARG A 100 -4.01 6.50 2.52
C ARG A 100 -5.40 5.99 2.16
N HIS A 101 -5.67 4.70 2.32
CA HIS A 101 -6.98 4.13 2.06
C HIS A 101 -8.04 4.68 3.04
N LEU A 102 -7.68 4.87 4.30
CA LEU A 102 -8.54 5.48 5.31
C LEU A 102 -8.61 7.01 5.21
N HIS A 103 -7.92 7.63 4.25
CA HIS A 103 -7.81 9.08 4.07
C HIS A 103 -7.24 9.82 5.29
N ILE A 104 -6.41 9.15 6.09
CA ILE A 104 -5.69 9.78 7.20
C ILE A 104 -4.61 10.71 6.60
N PRO A 105 -4.55 12.00 6.99
CA PRO A 105 -3.53 12.92 6.51
C PRO A 105 -2.12 12.40 6.76
N LEU A 106 -1.24 12.59 5.78
CA LEU A 106 0.16 12.12 5.89
C LEU A 106 1.00 12.99 6.81
N GLU A 107 0.60 14.26 7.00
CA GLU A 107 1.23 15.13 7.98
C GLU A 107 0.76 14.82 9.40
N ALA A 108 1.70 14.76 10.34
CA ALA A 108 1.41 14.46 11.74
C ALA A 108 0.34 15.38 12.35
N ARG A 109 0.31 16.66 11.95
CA ARG A 109 -0.70 17.62 12.40
C ARG A 109 -2.11 17.16 12.03
N GLY A 110 -2.32 16.82 10.75
CA GLY A 110 -3.62 16.36 10.28
C GLY A 110 -4.03 15.02 10.90
N ALA A 111 -3.08 14.10 11.09
CA ALA A 111 -3.33 12.82 11.76
C ALA A 111 -3.76 13.01 13.23
N ILE A 112 -3.14 13.94 13.97
CA ILE A 112 -3.55 14.26 15.35
C ILE A 112 -4.94 14.90 15.38
N GLU A 113 -5.27 15.76 14.42
CA GLU A 113 -6.62 16.32 14.32
C GLU A 113 -7.68 15.24 14.05
N VAL A 114 -7.34 14.17 13.34
CA VAL A 114 -8.21 12.98 13.17
C VAL A 114 -8.38 12.22 14.50
N LEU A 115 -7.31 12.09 15.31
CA LEU A 115 -7.40 11.52 16.66
C LEU A 115 -8.35 12.34 17.55
N ASN A 116 -8.23 13.66 17.51
CA ASN A 116 -9.09 14.56 18.29
C ASN A 116 -10.57 14.46 17.91
N GLN A 117 -10.87 14.18 16.64
CA GLN A 117 -12.25 13.93 16.21
C GLN A 117 -12.83 12.62 16.79
N GLY A 118 -11.99 11.63 17.08
CA GLY A 118 -12.37 10.41 17.80
C GLY A 118 -13.35 9.48 17.06
N PHE A 119 -13.52 9.64 15.75
CA PHE A 119 -14.43 8.79 14.97
C PHE A 119 -13.82 7.40 14.77
N ILE A 120 -14.48 6.40 15.35
CA ILE A 120 -14.11 4.99 15.21
C ILE A 120 -14.86 4.39 14.03
N LYS A 121 -14.11 3.76 13.13
CA LYS A 121 -14.61 2.89 12.07
C LYS A 121 -14.14 1.47 12.36
N THR A 122 -15.05 0.51 12.32
CA THR A 122 -14.67 -0.91 12.35
C THR A 122 -14.43 -1.39 10.93
N ILE A 123 -13.26 -1.97 10.69
CA ILE A 123 -12.83 -2.47 9.38
C ILE A 123 -12.65 -3.98 9.39
N ASP A 124 -12.77 -4.56 8.21
CA ASP A 124 -12.46 -5.94 7.89
C ASP A 124 -10.93 -6.09 7.78
N TYR A 125 -10.46 -7.33 7.93
CA TYR A 125 -9.08 -7.72 7.63
C TYR A 125 -9.09 -9.05 6.88
N GLY A 126 -8.00 -9.34 6.18
CA GLY A 126 -7.84 -10.61 5.51
C GLY A 126 -6.88 -11.54 6.23
N LEU A 127 -7.03 -12.83 5.98
CA LEU A 127 -6.11 -13.88 6.37
C LEU A 127 -5.60 -14.55 5.10
N ILE A 128 -4.29 -14.74 5.01
CA ILE A 128 -3.67 -15.70 4.10
C ILE A 128 -3.01 -16.78 4.95
N ASP A 129 -3.54 -17.99 4.88
CA ASP A 129 -3.38 -19.04 5.87
C ASP A 129 -3.58 -18.48 7.29
N SER A 130 -2.53 -18.48 8.12
CA SER A 130 -2.56 -17.95 9.48
C SER A 130 -2.11 -16.48 9.62
N HIS A 131 -1.84 -15.78 8.52
CA HIS A 131 -1.22 -14.46 8.54
C HIS A 131 -2.25 -13.35 8.27
N PRO A 132 -2.51 -12.46 9.24
CA PRO A 132 -3.41 -11.34 9.03
C PRO A 132 -2.79 -10.23 8.18
N PHE A 133 -3.58 -9.70 7.26
CA PHE A 133 -3.27 -8.53 6.43
C PHE A 133 -4.41 -7.51 6.43
N PHE A 134 -4.08 -6.23 6.27
CA PHE A 134 -5.02 -5.12 6.26
C PHE A 134 -5.19 -4.49 4.89
N CYS A 135 -4.13 -4.48 4.08
CA CYS A 135 -4.15 -3.92 2.73
C CYS A 135 -4.29 -5.01 1.68
N THR A 136 -3.23 -5.80 1.48
CA THR A 136 -3.12 -6.74 0.37
C THR A 136 -2.28 -7.95 0.75
N CYS A 137 -2.65 -9.13 0.28
CA CYS A 137 -1.76 -10.27 0.18
C CYS A 137 -1.69 -10.75 -1.27
N GLY A 138 -0.77 -11.65 -1.58
CA GLY A 138 -0.68 -12.16 -2.94
C GLY A 138 0.44 -13.15 -3.18
N VAL A 139 0.40 -13.71 -4.39
CA VAL A 139 1.42 -14.61 -4.94
C VAL A 139 1.89 -14.12 -6.29
N GLY A 140 3.07 -14.60 -6.67
CA GLY A 140 3.67 -14.33 -7.95
C GLY A 140 4.68 -13.20 -7.85
N PHE A 141 4.66 -12.29 -8.81
CA PHE A 141 5.68 -11.26 -8.91
C PHE A 141 5.74 -10.31 -7.70
N ASP A 142 4.59 -9.91 -7.14
CA ASP A 142 4.58 -9.00 -5.97
C ASP A 142 5.17 -9.68 -4.73
N ALA A 143 4.87 -10.96 -4.50
CA ALA A 143 5.49 -11.77 -3.47
C ALA A 143 7.00 -11.93 -3.66
N PHE A 144 7.45 -12.16 -4.89
CA PHE A 144 8.87 -12.24 -5.24
C PHE A 144 9.60 -10.92 -4.94
N VAL A 145 8.97 -9.80 -5.29
CA VAL A 145 9.51 -8.46 -5.02
C VAL A 145 9.62 -8.21 -3.51
N SER A 146 8.60 -8.57 -2.72
CA SER A 146 8.63 -8.50 -1.26
C SER A 146 9.80 -9.29 -0.65
N LEU A 147 10.07 -10.51 -1.13
CA LEU A 147 11.22 -11.31 -0.69
C LEU A 147 12.54 -10.57 -0.93
N LYS A 148 12.74 -10.06 -2.15
CA LYS A 148 13.95 -9.31 -2.51
C LYS A 148 14.11 -8.05 -1.68
N PHE A 149 13.01 -7.37 -1.34
CA PHE A 149 13.08 -6.18 -0.49
C PHE A 149 13.52 -6.49 0.92
N ALA A 150 12.99 -7.56 1.52
CA ALA A 150 13.41 -8.01 2.84
C ALA A 150 14.93 -8.29 2.89
N ASP A 151 15.49 -8.86 1.83
CA ASP A 151 16.93 -9.15 1.73
C ASP A 151 17.80 -7.90 1.45
N SER A 152 17.25 -6.88 0.78
CA SER A 152 18.04 -5.78 0.21
C SER A 152 18.52 -4.71 1.19
N GLY A 153 17.96 -4.65 2.41
CA GLY A 153 18.34 -3.69 3.47
C GLY A 153 18.17 -2.19 3.15
N LYS A 154 17.86 -1.82 1.90
CA LYS A 154 17.71 -0.44 1.41
C LYS A 154 16.23 -0.11 1.20
N ARG A 155 15.70 0.81 2.01
CA ARG A 155 14.30 1.26 1.94
C ARG A 155 14.19 2.53 1.08
N GLY A 156 13.30 2.55 0.09
CA GLY A 156 12.99 3.75 -0.71
C GLY A 156 12.32 3.46 -2.05
N LEU A 157 11.54 4.42 -2.56
CA LEU A 157 10.76 4.31 -3.81
C LEU A 157 11.63 4.08 -5.06
N LEU A 158 12.87 4.61 -5.09
CA LEU A 158 13.78 4.46 -6.23
C LEU A 158 14.42 3.07 -6.28
N THR A 159 14.87 2.54 -5.12
CA THR A 159 15.30 1.13 -4.99
C THR A 159 14.12 0.19 -5.27
N TYR A 160 12.91 0.59 -4.86
CA TYR A 160 11.66 -0.11 -5.18
C TYR A 160 11.53 -0.30 -6.69
N LEU A 161 11.70 0.78 -7.43
CA LEU A 161 11.44 0.85 -8.85
C LEU A 161 12.52 0.18 -9.72
N GLU A 162 13.80 0.42 -9.45
CA GLU A 162 14.91 -0.17 -10.24
C GLU A 162 14.95 -1.70 -10.12
N ASN A 163 14.82 -2.22 -8.90
CA ASN A 163 14.81 -3.67 -8.67
C ASN A 163 13.53 -4.30 -9.24
N THR A 164 12.36 -3.67 -9.05
CA THR A 164 11.10 -4.20 -9.58
C THR A 164 11.11 -4.23 -11.12
N LEU A 165 11.62 -3.21 -11.80
CA LEU A 165 11.70 -3.21 -13.27
C LEU A 165 12.67 -4.27 -13.79
N HIS A 166 13.87 -4.40 -13.21
CA HIS A 166 14.84 -5.40 -13.64
C HIS A 166 14.34 -6.83 -13.41
N GLU A 167 13.74 -7.10 -12.25
CA GLU A 167 13.20 -8.41 -11.90
C GLU A 167 11.92 -8.77 -12.66
N SER A 168 11.12 -7.78 -13.07
CA SER A 168 9.93 -8.05 -13.89
C SER A 168 10.27 -8.70 -15.24
N LEU A 169 11.50 -8.49 -15.73
CA LEU A 169 11.99 -9.05 -16.99
C LEU A 169 12.50 -10.49 -16.85
N THR A 170 12.91 -10.89 -15.65
CA THR A 170 13.45 -12.22 -15.36
C THR A 170 12.40 -13.15 -14.73
N TYR A 171 11.40 -12.58 -14.06
CA TYR A 171 10.32 -13.33 -13.43
C TYR A 171 9.51 -14.12 -14.46
N ARG A 172 9.28 -15.40 -14.16
CA ARG A 172 8.51 -16.30 -15.02
C ARG A 172 7.11 -16.44 -14.46
N PRO A 173 6.07 -16.02 -15.20
CA PRO A 173 4.69 -16.22 -14.78
C PRO A 173 4.39 -17.70 -14.56
N GLU A 174 3.65 -17.98 -13.49
CA GLU A 174 3.23 -19.32 -13.14
C GLU A 174 1.77 -19.54 -13.55
N THR A 175 1.33 -20.79 -13.43
CA THR A 175 -0.08 -21.13 -13.60
C THR A 175 -0.65 -21.50 -12.26
N TYR A 176 -1.73 -20.83 -11.89
CA TYR A 176 -2.45 -21.01 -10.65
C TYR A 176 -3.85 -21.52 -10.95
N GLU A 177 -4.42 -22.26 -10.00
CA GLU A 177 -5.84 -22.58 -9.99
C GLU A 177 -6.46 -21.85 -8.79
N ILE A 178 -7.51 -21.08 -9.04
CA ILE A 178 -8.24 -20.36 -8.00
C ILE A 178 -9.56 -21.09 -7.78
N GLU A 179 -9.71 -21.65 -6.59
CA GLU A 179 -10.94 -22.29 -6.14
C GLU A 179 -11.75 -21.30 -5.30
N ASN A 180 -13.05 -21.17 -5.61
CA ASN A 180 -14.03 -20.42 -4.83
C ASN A 180 -15.35 -21.21 -4.75
N ALA A 181 -16.39 -20.61 -4.17
CA ALA A 181 -17.70 -21.25 -4.05
C ALA A 181 -18.38 -21.62 -5.39
N SER A 182 -17.94 -21.03 -6.51
CA SER A 182 -18.45 -21.32 -7.85
C SER A 182 -17.65 -22.41 -8.57
N GLY A 183 -16.54 -22.86 -8.01
CA GLY A 183 -15.65 -23.88 -8.56
C GLY A 183 -14.22 -23.39 -8.78
N THR A 184 -13.47 -24.13 -9.58
CA THR A 184 -12.04 -23.89 -9.79
C THR A 184 -11.77 -23.36 -11.20
N VAL A 185 -11.05 -22.25 -11.31
CA VAL A 185 -10.65 -21.66 -12.60
C VAL A 185 -9.14 -21.52 -12.66
N ARG A 186 -8.57 -21.93 -13.81
CA ARG A 186 -7.13 -21.92 -14.04
C ARG A 186 -6.70 -20.63 -14.74
N TYR A 187 -5.68 -19.98 -14.20
CA TYR A 187 -5.10 -18.75 -14.73
C TYR A 187 -3.59 -18.88 -14.91
N LYS A 188 -3.09 -18.45 -16.06
CA LYS A 188 -1.66 -18.11 -16.18
C LYS A 188 -1.51 -16.68 -15.70
N ALA A 189 -0.83 -16.47 -14.57
CA ALA A 189 -0.75 -15.17 -13.92
C ALA A 189 0.70 -14.74 -13.70
N PHE A 190 0.95 -13.46 -13.94
CA PHE A 190 2.16 -12.78 -13.51
C PHE A 190 2.10 -12.47 -12.00
N LEU A 191 0.94 -12.07 -11.49
CA LEU A 191 0.65 -11.99 -10.07
C LEU A 191 -0.85 -12.19 -9.79
N ILE A 192 -1.16 -12.60 -8.57
CA ILE A 192 -2.51 -12.63 -8.01
C ILE A 192 -2.47 -11.84 -6.70
N ALA A 193 -3.19 -10.72 -6.66
CA ALA A 193 -3.32 -9.87 -5.49
C ALA A 193 -4.72 -10.00 -4.90
N CYS A 194 -4.83 -10.32 -3.62
CA CYS A 194 -6.08 -10.31 -2.86
C CYS A 194 -6.10 -9.07 -1.97
N ALA A 195 -7.05 -8.18 -2.23
CA ALA A 195 -7.05 -6.83 -1.69
C ALA A 195 -8.25 -6.58 -0.77
N ASN A 196 -7.96 -6.20 0.48
CA ASN A 196 -8.92 -5.62 1.42
C ASN A 196 -8.91 -4.08 1.31
N ALA A 197 -7.74 -3.49 1.01
CA ALA A 197 -7.58 -2.08 0.67
C ALA A 197 -7.23 -1.88 -0.80
N SER A 198 -7.60 -0.73 -1.34
CA SER A 198 -7.50 -0.44 -2.78
C SER A 198 -6.10 -0.27 -3.36
N GLN A 199 -5.07 -0.13 -2.53
CA GLN A 199 -3.71 0.21 -2.96
C GLN A 199 -2.65 -0.50 -2.14
N TYR A 200 -1.49 -0.72 -2.75
CA TYR A 200 -0.28 -1.17 -2.05
C TYR A 200 0.35 -0.08 -1.17
N GLY A 201 -0.03 1.19 -1.39
CA GLY A 201 0.64 2.38 -0.85
C GLY A 201 1.13 3.28 -1.98
N ASN A 202 1.55 4.50 -1.64
CA ASN A 202 2.02 5.48 -2.63
C ASN A 202 1.06 5.75 -3.81
N ASN A 203 -0.26 5.61 -3.61
CA ASN A 203 -1.25 5.75 -4.67
C ASN A 203 -1.11 4.72 -5.80
N ALA A 204 -0.50 3.56 -5.55
CA ALA A 204 -0.48 2.44 -6.48
C ALA A 204 -1.73 1.56 -6.28
N TYR A 205 -2.79 1.81 -7.04
CA TYR A 205 -4.12 1.21 -6.85
C TYR A 205 -4.29 -0.10 -7.62
N ILE A 206 -4.03 -1.24 -6.97
CA ILE A 206 -4.20 -2.58 -7.56
C ILE A 206 -5.66 -3.05 -7.60
N ALA A 207 -6.49 -2.54 -6.69
CA ALA A 207 -7.91 -2.85 -6.61
C ALA A 207 -8.71 -1.57 -6.31
N PRO A 208 -8.86 -0.64 -7.27
CA PRO A 208 -9.43 0.69 -7.04
C PRO A 208 -10.78 0.73 -6.32
N GLN A 209 -11.59 -0.33 -6.49
CA GLN A 209 -12.92 -0.50 -5.94
C GLN A 209 -12.97 -1.17 -4.54
N ALA A 210 -11.84 -1.64 -4.01
CA ALA A 210 -11.80 -2.36 -2.74
C ALA A 210 -12.30 -1.50 -1.57
N SER A 211 -12.91 -2.16 -0.60
CA SER A 211 -13.58 -1.55 0.54
C SER A 211 -13.25 -2.30 1.81
N LEU A 212 -12.71 -1.58 2.81
CA LEU A 212 -12.38 -2.13 4.13
C LEU A 212 -13.60 -2.58 4.97
N THR A 213 -14.83 -2.58 4.46
CA THR A 213 -16.05 -2.78 5.29
C THR A 213 -17.19 -3.54 4.62
N ASP A 214 -16.98 -4.08 3.43
CA ASP A 214 -18.05 -4.79 2.71
C ASP A 214 -18.02 -6.32 2.89
N GLY A 215 -17.08 -6.83 3.69
CA GLY A 215 -16.91 -8.24 3.99
C GLY A 215 -16.44 -9.07 2.80
N MET A 216 -15.80 -8.45 1.81
CA MET A 216 -15.30 -9.09 0.60
C MET A 216 -13.87 -8.62 0.30
N MET A 217 -13.08 -9.45 -0.40
CA MET A 217 -11.82 -9.05 -1.01
C MET A 217 -11.99 -8.91 -2.52
N ASP A 218 -11.26 -7.97 -3.08
CA ASP A 218 -11.06 -7.86 -4.52
C ASP A 218 -9.82 -8.65 -4.92
N VAL A 219 -10.01 -9.69 -5.73
CA VAL A 219 -8.94 -10.52 -6.26
C VAL A 219 -8.57 -10.01 -7.65
N THR A 220 -7.40 -9.42 -7.78
CA THR A 220 -6.84 -8.93 -9.04
C THR A 220 -5.82 -9.92 -9.59
N ILE A 221 -6.09 -10.45 -10.77
CA ILE A 221 -5.21 -11.37 -11.49
C ILE A 221 -4.63 -10.60 -12.67
N LEU A 222 -3.31 -10.43 -12.68
CA LEU A 222 -2.59 -9.85 -13.81
C LEU A 222 -2.03 -10.98 -14.66
N GLU A 223 -2.52 -11.10 -15.88
CA GLU A 223 -1.99 -12.04 -16.87
C GLU A 223 -0.58 -11.62 -17.34
N PRO A 224 0.22 -12.54 -17.89
CA PRO A 224 1.50 -12.23 -18.50
C PRO A 224 1.40 -11.06 -19.48
N PHE A 225 2.34 -10.13 -19.35
CA PHE A 225 2.43 -8.95 -20.20
C PHE A 225 3.86 -8.79 -20.73
N THR A 226 4.02 -7.91 -21.70
CA THR A 226 5.32 -7.59 -22.33
C THR A 226 5.85 -6.26 -21.82
N VAL A 227 7.14 -5.99 -22.02
CA VAL A 227 7.75 -4.70 -21.63
C VAL A 227 7.04 -3.49 -22.22
N LEU A 228 6.41 -3.65 -23.39
CA LEU A 228 5.63 -2.58 -24.05
C LEU A 228 4.33 -2.25 -23.31
N ASP A 229 3.79 -3.18 -22.51
CA ASP A 229 2.58 -2.99 -21.73
C ASP A 229 2.86 -2.21 -20.42
N VAL A 230 4.11 -2.18 -19.96
CA VAL A 230 4.52 -1.59 -18.66
C VAL A 230 4.08 -0.13 -18.51
N PRO A 231 4.31 0.79 -19.48
CA PRO A 231 3.90 2.18 -19.30
C PRO A 231 2.39 2.33 -19.12
N ALA A 232 1.58 1.58 -19.88
CA ALA A 232 0.13 1.63 -19.78
C ALA A 232 -0.37 1.07 -18.43
N LEU A 233 0.12 -0.11 -18.03
CA LEU A 233 -0.21 -0.72 -16.74
C LEU A 233 0.16 0.21 -15.57
N SER A 234 1.31 0.86 -15.66
CA SER A 234 1.79 1.75 -14.60
C SER A 234 0.95 3.02 -14.52
N PHE A 235 0.64 3.63 -15.66
CA PHE A 235 -0.29 4.77 -15.70
C PHE A 235 -1.65 4.40 -15.10
N GLN A 236 -2.19 3.24 -15.46
CA GLN A 236 -3.48 2.77 -14.97
C GLN A 236 -3.49 2.45 -13.47
N LEU A 237 -2.38 1.88 -12.95
CA LEU A 237 -2.17 1.61 -11.53
C LEU A 237 -2.22 2.91 -10.70
N PHE A 238 -1.57 3.97 -11.16
CA PHE A 238 -1.54 5.25 -10.44
C PHE A 238 -2.79 6.11 -10.66
N ASN A 239 -3.49 5.93 -11.78
CA ASN A 239 -4.72 6.67 -12.09
C ASN A 239 -6.01 5.88 -11.81
N LYS A 240 -5.96 4.83 -10.98
CA LYS A 240 -7.14 4.06 -10.53
C LYS A 240 -7.96 3.40 -11.66
N THR A 241 -7.32 3.06 -12.77
CA THR A 241 -7.98 2.49 -13.97
C THR A 241 -7.43 1.13 -14.35
N ILE A 242 -6.64 0.49 -13.47
CA ILE A 242 -6.01 -0.82 -13.74
C ILE A 242 -7.04 -1.91 -14.07
N ASN A 243 -8.22 -1.86 -13.45
CA ASN A 243 -9.34 -2.78 -13.69
C ASN A 243 -9.95 -2.67 -15.11
N GLN A 244 -9.60 -1.64 -15.88
CA GLN A 244 -10.03 -1.48 -17.27
C GLN A 244 -9.07 -2.15 -18.27
N ASN A 245 -7.91 -2.63 -17.81
CA ASN A 245 -6.94 -3.31 -18.67
C ASN A 245 -7.43 -4.72 -19.02
N SER A 246 -7.30 -5.12 -20.29
CA SER A 246 -7.75 -6.44 -20.77
C SER A 246 -6.98 -7.61 -20.14
N ARG A 247 -5.75 -7.37 -19.67
CA ARG A 247 -4.89 -8.35 -18.96
C ARG A 247 -5.20 -8.46 -17.47
N ILE A 248 -6.09 -7.62 -16.96
CA ILE A 248 -6.52 -7.67 -15.58
C ILE A 248 -7.86 -8.40 -15.54
N LYS A 249 -7.93 -9.46 -14.72
CA LYS A 249 -9.19 -10.06 -14.31
C LYS A 249 -9.43 -9.71 -12.86
N THR A 250 -10.68 -9.40 -12.54
CA THR A 250 -11.09 -9.06 -11.18
C THR A 250 -12.20 -9.99 -10.73
N LEU A 251 -12.06 -10.55 -9.53
CA LEU A 251 -13.10 -11.31 -8.85
C LEU A 251 -13.37 -10.65 -7.49
N LYS A 252 -14.56 -10.88 -6.94
CA LYS A 252 -14.91 -10.39 -5.60
C LYS A 252 -15.39 -11.56 -4.76
N GLU A 253 -14.62 -11.90 -3.73
CA GLU A 253 -14.79 -13.15 -3.00
C GLU A 253 -14.69 -12.94 -1.49
N LYS A 254 -15.29 -13.84 -0.72
CA LYS A 254 -15.08 -13.89 0.74
C LYS A 254 -13.92 -14.79 1.12
N LYS A 255 -13.77 -15.87 0.37
CA LYS A 255 -12.80 -16.94 0.61
C LYS A 255 -12.44 -17.57 -0.72
N ILE A 256 -11.15 -17.79 -0.92
CA ILE A 256 -10.61 -18.52 -2.06
C ILE A 256 -9.48 -19.44 -1.59
N THR A 257 -9.18 -20.45 -2.39
CA THR A 257 -7.94 -21.22 -2.28
C THR A 257 -7.12 -21.03 -3.55
N ILE A 258 -5.86 -20.65 -3.41
CA ILE A 258 -4.92 -20.50 -4.52
C ILE A 258 -4.04 -21.74 -4.56
N HIS A 259 -4.17 -22.53 -5.61
CA HIS A 259 -3.35 -23.70 -5.88
C HIS A 259 -2.22 -23.37 -6.85
N ARG A 260 -1.02 -23.89 -6.57
CA ARG A 260 0.18 -23.78 -7.42
C ARG A 260 0.92 -25.10 -7.48
N ALA A 261 1.73 -25.28 -8.53
CA ALA A 261 2.42 -26.54 -8.77
C ALA A 261 3.48 -26.89 -7.69
N GLN A 262 4.11 -25.88 -7.11
CA GLN A 262 5.20 -26.02 -6.13
C GLN A 262 5.01 -25.03 -4.98
N GLU A 263 5.63 -25.33 -3.85
CA GLU A 263 5.75 -24.37 -2.75
C GLU A 263 6.51 -23.11 -3.19
N GLY A 264 6.28 -22.01 -2.51
CA GLY A 264 6.88 -20.74 -2.89
C GLY A 264 6.53 -19.60 -1.97
N VAL A 265 6.94 -18.40 -2.36
CA VAL A 265 6.70 -17.19 -1.58
C VAL A 265 5.28 -16.69 -1.79
N PHE A 266 4.67 -16.20 -0.72
CA PHE A 266 3.54 -15.28 -0.75
C PHE A 266 3.92 -14.03 0.06
N HIS A 267 3.15 -12.95 -0.08
CA HIS A 267 3.29 -11.79 0.80
C HIS A 267 1.98 -11.42 1.47
N PHE A 268 2.08 -10.72 2.59
CA PHE A 268 0.97 -10.14 3.32
C PHE A 268 1.38 -8.75 3.85
N ASP A 269 0.71 -7.71 3.34
CA ASP A 269 1.07 -6.29 3.51
C ASP A 269 2.54 -5.97 3.21
N GLY A 270 3.11 -6.65 2.21
CA GLY A 270 4.49 -6.47 1.78
C GLY A 270 5.52 -7.30 2.54
N ASP A 271 5.15 -7.98 3.63
CA ASP A 271 6.01 -8.93 4.34
C ASP A 271 5.99 -10.29 3.60
N PRO A 272 7.14 -10.86 3.21
CA PRO A 272 7.21 -12.15 2.54
C PRO A 272 7.19 -13.33 3.52
N ALA A 273 6.58 -14.44 3.12
CA ALA A 273 6.67 -15.73 3.80
C ALA A 273 6.65 -16.90 2.80
N MET A 274 7.16 -18.05 3.25
CA MET A 274 7.05 -19.31 2.52
C MET A 274 5.72 -19.98 2.83
N GLY A 275 5.03 -20.45 1.79
CA GLY A 275 3.77 -21.16 1.93
C GLY A 275 3.74 -22.46 1.12
N GLY A 276 2.70 -23.25 1.38
CA GLY A 276 2.46 -24.53 0.72
C GLY A 276 2.07 -24.40 -0.76
N LYS A 277 1.61 -25.51 -1.34
CA LYS A 277 1.05 -25.53 -2.71
C LYS A 277 -0.38 -24.96 -2.76
N ASP A 278 -1.07 -25.01 -1.63
CA ASP A 278 -2.42 -24.53 -1.44
C ASP A 278 -2.35 -23.42 -0.40
N LEU A 279 -2.86 -22.24 -0.76
CA LEU A 279 -2.92 -21.07 0.11
C LEU A 279 -4.39 -20.69 0.28
N GLU A 280 -4.86 -20.68 1.52
CA GLU A 280 -6.22 -20.25 1.82
C GLU A 280 -6.22 -18.74 2.06
N VAL A 281 -7.12 -18.01 1.40
CA VAL A 281 -7.29 -16.57 1.63
C VAL A 281 -8.74 -16.30 1.98
N GLU A 282 -8.99 -15.57 3.07
CA GLU A 282 -10.34 -15.20 3.48
C GLU A 282 -10.42 -13.79 4.09
N ILE A 283 -11.59 -13.15 4.00
CA ILE A 283 -11.90 -11.90 4.68
C ILE A 283 -12.71 -12.18 5.94
N ILE A 284 -12.24 -11.63 7.05
CA ILE A 284 -12.93 -11.62 8.33
C ILE A 284 -13.54 -10.24 8.56
N SER A 285 -14.87 -10.20 8.64
CA SER A 285 -15.58 -8.95 8.82
C SER A 285 -15.38 -8.34 10.21
N LYS A 286 -15.26 -7.01 10.25
CA LYS A 286 -15.30 -6.18 11.46
C LYS A 286 -14.28 -6.56 12.54
N GLY A 287 -13.07 -6.94 12.14
CA GLY A 287 -12.03 -7.38 13.07
C GLY A 287 -11.21 -6.28 13.73
N LEU A 288 -11.14 -5.07 13.19
CA LEU A 288 -10.29 -4.01 13.74
C LEU A 288 -11.02 -2.67 13.86
N LYS A 289 -10.97 -2.05 15.05
CA LYS A 289 -11.45 -0.68 15.28
C LYS A 289 -10.32 0.30 14.93
N VAL A 290 -10.60 1.31 14.10
CA VAL A 290 -9.60 2.29 13.66
C VAL A 290 -10.16 3.71 13.75
N ILE A 291 -9.34 4.65 14.22
CA ILE A 291 -9.66 6.08 14.18
C ILE A 291 -9.41 6.61 12.76
N ALA A 292 -10.45 7.15 12.13
CA ALA A 292 -10.41 7.64 10.76
C ALA A 292 -11.22 8.94 10.61
N PRO A 293 -10.96 9.77 9.58
CA PRO A 293 -11.72 11.00 9.36
C PRO A 293 -13.22 10.73 9.20
N GLN A 294 -14.05 11.67 9.66
CA GLN A 294 -15.48 11.64 9.37
C GLN A 294 -15.71 11.79 7.85
N LYS A 295 -16.56 10.94 7.28
CA LYS A 295 -16.93 10.97 5.86
C LYS A 295 -17.34 12.40 5.46
N GLY A 296 -16.62 13.02 4.51
CA GLY A 296 -16.91 14.38 3.99
C GLY A 296 -15.87 15.47 4.30
N LYS A 297 -14.82 15.19 5.10
CA LYS A 297 -13.71 16.13 5.35
C LYS A 297 -12.36 15.52 4.98
N SER A 298 -12.03 15.49 3.69
CA SER A 298 -10.62 15.34 3.27
C SER A 298 -10.30 16.47 2.30
N PRO A 299 -9.20 17.23 2.51
CA PRO A 299 -8.61 17.99 1.43
C PRO A 299 -8.16 16.99 0.37
N ILE A 300 -8.62 17.17 -0.86
CA ILE A 300 -8.06 16.44 -2.01
C ILE A 300 -6.69 17.08 -2.24
N GLU A 301 -5.61 16.41 -1.85
CA GLU A 301 -4.29 16.81 -2.35
C GLU A 301 -4.28 16.59 -3.87
N ALA A 302 -3.96 17.66 -4.61
CA ALA A 302 -3.87 17.60 -6.07
C ALA A 302 -2.71 16.69 -6.47
N PHE A 303 -3.06 15.52 -7.01
CA PHE A 303 -2.13 14.50 -7.47
C PHE A 303 -1.59 14.84 -8.87
N ASN A 304 -0.27 14.98 -9.01
CA ASN A 304 0.36 15.20 -10.31
C ASN A 304 0.80 13.86 -10.92
N VAL A 305 -0.12 13.22 -11.65
CA VAL A 305 0.06 11.91 -12.34
C VAL A 305 1.32 11.91 -13.21
N LEU A 306 1.59 13.02 -13.90
CA LEU A 306 2.74 13.17 -14.80
C LEU A 306 4.07 13.09 -14.05
N GLN A 307 4.16 13.71 -12.87
CA GLN A 307 5.39 13.74 -12.08
C GLN A 307 5.73 12.35 -11.54
N HIS A 308 4.73 11.62 -11.03
CA HIS A 308 4.91 10.24 -10.59
C HIS A 308 5.21 9.29 -11.75
N PHE A 309 4.62 9.51 -12.93
CA PHE A 309 4.94 8.74 -14.12
C PHE A 309 6.36 9.02 -14.63
N THR A 310 6.83 10.28 -14.58
CA THR A 310 8.22 10.61 -14.93
C THR A 310 9.21 10.04 -13.92
N ASP A 311 8.87 10.03 -12.63
CA ASP A 311 9.67 9.37 -11.60
C ASP A 311 9.65 7.85 -11.78
N PHE A 312 8.51 7.28 -12.19
CA PHE A 312 8.29 5.86 -12.48
C PHE A 312 9.05 5.34 -13.71
N ILE A 313 9.19 6.15 -14.76
CA ILE A 313 9.95 5.76 -15.96
C ILE A 313 11.47 5.86 -15.73
N GLY A 314 11.89 6.41 -14.59
CA GLY A 314 13.29 6.67 -14.30
C GLY A 314 13.81 7.83 -15.13
N SER A 315 14.63 8.65 -14.49
CA SER A 315 15.29 9.82 -15.05
C SER A 315 16.19 9.47 -16.24
N ARG A 316 15.61 9.30 -17.41
CA ARG A 316 16.23 9.65 -18.70
C ARG A 316 15.30 10.63 -19.39
N PRO A 317 15.77 11.81 -19.81
CA PRO A 317 14.93 12.76 -20.49
C PRO A 317 14.60 12.23 -21.90
N ILE A 318 13.56 11.39 -21.98
CA ILE A 318 12.91 11.04 -23.25
C ILE A 318 12.35 12.33 -23.89
N THR A 319 11.97 13.31 -23.06
CA THR A 319 11.56 14.65 -23.49
C THR A 319 12.68 15.43 -24.18
N SER A 320 13.95 15.34 -23.75
CA SER A 320 15.04 16.05 -24.46
C SER A 320 15.37 15.36 -25.79
N THR A 321 15.25 14.04 -25.87
CA THR A 321 15.53 13.30 -27.11
C THR A 321 14.45 13.50 -28.16
N ILE A 322 13.17 13.55 -27.76
CA ILE A 322 12.05 13.86 -28.66
C ILE A 322 12.07 15.33 -29.07
N THR A 323 12.31 16.26 -28.14
CA THR A 323 12.39 17.69 -28.47
C THR A 323 13.60 17.98 -29.36
N ARG A 324 14.75 17.33 -29.14
CA ARG A 324 15.94 17.45 -29.99
C ARG A 324 15.71 16.84 -31.38
N LYS A 325 15.14 15.63 -31.47
CA LYS A 325 14.77 15.03 -32.76
C LYS A 325 13.73 15.86 -33.52
N HIS A 326 12.76 16.45 -32.83
CA HIS A 326 11.76 17.33 -33.45
C HIS A 326 12.39 18.64 -33.94
N LYS A 327 13.34 19.23 -33.19
CA LYS A 327 14.10 20.42 -33.60
C LYS A 327 15.04 20.12 -34.78
N GLU A 328 15.71 18.97 -34.78
CA GLU A 328 16.55 18.50 -35.89
C GLU A 328 15.70 18.23 -37.14
N LEU A 329 14.54 17.58 -37.00
CA LEU A 329 13.60 17.37 -38.11
C LEU A 329 13.06 18.69 -38.66
N LEU A 330 12.72 19.66 -37.81
CA LEU A 330 12.30 21.00 -38.25
C LEU A 330 13.44 21.76 -38.94
N GLN A 331 14.69 21.62 -38.48
CA GLN A 331 15.85 22.21 -39.16
C GLN A 331 16.16 21.54 -40.50
N ILE A 332 16.03 20.21 -40.59
CA ILE A 332 16.18 19.46 -41.84
C ILE A 332 15.10 19.89 -42.84
N ASN A 333 13.84 20.00 -42.39
CA ASN A 333 12.73 20.45 -43.23
C ASN A 333 12.92 21.90 -43.69
N HIS A 334 13.37 22.79 -42.81
CA HIS A 334 13.65 24.19 -43.15
C HIS A 334 14.84 24.34 -44.13
N ASN A 335 15.87 23.49 -44.01
CA ASN A 335 17.00 23.47 -44.93
C ASN A 335 16.65 22.84 -46.28
N LEU A 336 15.78 21.84 -46.32
CA LEU A 336 15.23 21.26 -47.55
C LEU A 336 14.37 22.30 -48.30
N LEU A 337 13.49 23.00 -47.58
CA LEU A 337 12.66 24.07 -48.16
C LEU A 337 13.50 25.24 -48.70
N ARG A 338 14.58 25.64 -48.02
CA ARG A 338 15.52 26.66 -48.51
C ARG A 338 16.35 26.22 -49.73
N ARG A 339 16.62 24.92 -49.89
CA ARG A 339 17.31 24.37 -51.07
C ARG A 339 16.37 24.23 -52.26
N LEU A 340 15.10 23.98 -52.02
CA LEU A 340 14.06 23.96 -53.04
C LEU A 340 13.67 25.37 -53.51
N SER A 341 13.74 26.38 -52.63
CA SER A 341 13.47 27.80 -52.99
C SER A 341 14.66 28.55 -53.63
N LYS A 342 15.79 27.87 -53.87
CA LYS A 342 17.01 28.43 -54.50
C LYS A 342 17.34 27.78 -55.84
N ARG A 343 16.41 26.98 -56.37
CA ARG A 343 16.44 26.51 -57.76
C ARG A 343 15.29 27.17 -58.51
N ASP A 344 15.54 28.41 -58.88
CA ASP A 344 15.02 29.06 -60.10
C ASP A 344 16.16 29.96 -60.62
#